data_AF-A0A7C5J054-F1
#
_entry.id   AF-A0A7C5J054-F1
#
_cell.length_a   1.000
_cell.length_b   1.000
_cell.length_c   1.000
_cell.angle_alpha   90.00
_cell.angle_beta   90.00
_cell.angle_gamma   90.00
#
_symmetry.space_group_name_H-M   'P 1'
#
loop_
_entity.id
_entity.type
_entity.pdbx_description
1 polymer ?
#
loop_
_entity_poly.entity_id
_entity_poly.type
_entity_poly.pdbx_seq_one_letter_code
_entity_poly.pdbx_strand_id
1 'polypeptide(L)'
;PETAGTEEPESSDPVADEPAETTSPRYDDVVALATNPQTAYVYWEVRAVSFARARWRAPEGRLVLRVLSMVPSNGGSDRRSRDVPVDELAGDTFVTGLVPGSEVRFAIGWLGDGDFAALAVAPELSMPRDLTAPVKSSRRATMARAAAMRADARREAASSPDDARRRPLYQLADRRLADYRSGSPTSVVHFQYSTRRVRTVLRAGGASDLSVGPDQGVAHHLPAGPLGRLAGGASDLVAGGANDLLSRQ
;
A
#
# COMPACT_ATOMS: atom_id res chain seq x y z
N PRO A 1 -27.18 43.42 -63.48
CA PRO A 1 -26.77 44.26 -62.33
C PRO A 1 -26.37 43.33 -61.18
N GLU A 2 -25.09 42.98 -61.14
CA GLU A 2 -24.48 42.15 -60.10
C GLU A 2 -24.32 42.97 -58.81
N THR A 3 -24.89 42.48 -57.71
CA THR A 3 -24.61 42.98 -56.37
C THR A 3 -23.50 42.13 -55.77
N ALA A 4 -22.31 42.73 -55.66
CA ALA A 4 -21.14 42.18 -54.99
C ALA A 4 -21.43 41.98 -53.49
N GLY A 5 -21.32 40.74 -53.02
CA GLY A 5 -21.33 40.41 -51.61
C GLY A 5 -19.93 40.63 -51.02
N THR A 6 -19.85 41.54 -50.06
CA THR A 6 -18.67 41.75 -49.21
C THR A 6 -18.62 40.63 -48.17
N GLU A 7 -17.74 39.65 -48.36
CA GLU A 7 -17.33 38.73 -47.29
C GLU A 7 -16.37 39.48 -46.35
N GLU A 8 -16.87 39.83 -45.16
CA GLU A 8 -16.02 40.22 -44.03
C GLU A 8 -15.31 38.98 -43.48
N PRO A 9 -13.98 39.03 -43.25
CA PRO A 9 -13.27 37.91 -42.65
C PRO A 9 -13.62 37.80 -41.17
N GLU A 10 -14.25 36.68 -40.77
CA GLU A 10 -14.44 36.31 -39.37
C GLU A 10 -13.06 36.17 -38.69
N SER A 11 -12.74 37.16 -37.86
CA SER A 11 -11.60 37.12 -36.94
C SER A 11 -11.84 36.01 -35.92
N SER A 12 -11.15 34.89 -36.09
CA SER A 12 -11.05 33.84 -35.08
C SER A 12 -10.03 34.26 -34.03
N ASP A 13 -10.51 34.87 -32.94
CA ASP A 13 -9.66 35.09 -31.77
C ASP A 13 -9.14 33.74 -31.26
N PRO A 14 -7.83 33.60 -30.99
CA PRO A 14 -7.29 32.37 -30.43
C PRO A 14 -7.90 32.20 -29.04
N VAL A 15 -8.69 31.13 -28.86
CA VAL A 15 -9.14 30.68 -27.55
C VAL A 15 -7.89 30.51 -26.70
N ALA A 16 -7.69 31.42 -25.75
CA ALA A 16 -6.61 31.33 -24.79
C ALA A 16 -6.84 30.03 -24.01
N ASP A 17 -5.96 29.04 -24.24
CA ASP A 17 -5.82 27.86 -23.39
C ASP A 17 -5.57 28.39 -21.97
N GLU A 18 -6.63 28.46 -21.14
CA GLU A 18 -6.47 28.71 -19.72
C GLU A 18 -5.54 27.61 -19.19
N PRO A 19 -4.42 27.97 -18.52
CA PRO A 19 -3.53 26.98 -17.96
C PRO A 19 -4.35 26.16 -16.98
N ALA A 20 -4.51 24.87 -17.27
CA ALA A 20 -5.22 23.94 -16.40
C ALA A 20 -4.72 24.15 -14.97
N GLU A 21 -5.59 24.67 -14.10
CA GLU A 21 -5.24 24.89 -12.70
C GLU A 21 -4.75 23.55 -12.14
N THR A 22 -3.45 23.46 -11.89
CA THR A 22 -2.84 22.37 -11.14
C THR A 22 -3.34 22.46 -9.71
N THR A 23 -4.53 21.92 -9.48
CA THR A 23 -5.14 21.78 -8.17
C THR A 23 -4.23 20.88 -7.36
N SER A 24 -3.47 21.49 -6.44
CA SER A 24 -2.61 20.74 -5.54
C SER A 24 -3.43 19.64 -4.84
N PRO A 25 -2.90 18.42 -4.72
CA PRO A 25 -3.68 17.30 -4.20
C PRO A 25 -4.10 17.57 -2.76
N ARG A 26 -5.40 17.39 -2.49
CA ARG A 26 -5.97 17.69 -1.16
C ARG A 26 -5.52 16.67 -0.11
N TYR A 27 -5.23 15.44 -0.54
CA TYR A 27 -4.89 14.30 0.32
C TYR A 27 -3.72 13.52 -0.30
N ASP A 28 -3.03 12.73 0.52
CA ASP A 28 -2.11 11.71 0.02
C ASP A 28 -2.96 10.56 -0.56
N ASP A 29 -2.62 10.05 -1.75
CA ASP A 29 -3.41 9.04 -2.45
C ASP A 29 -2.55 7.97 -3.11
N VAL A 30 -3.10 6.75 -3.23
CA VAL A 30 -2.54 5.64 -3.99
C VAL A 30 -3.69 4.87 -4.65
N VAL A 31 -3.61 4.73 -5.96
CA VAL A 31 -4.58 3.98 -6.77
C VAL A 31 -3.86 2.85 -7.47
N ALA A 32 -4.46 1.66 -7.48
CA ALA A 32 -3.89 0.49 -8.14
C ALA A 32 -4.95 -0.21 -8.99
N LEU A 33 -4.51 -0.69 -10.16
CA LEU A 33 -5.35 -1.41 -11.12
C LEU A 33 -4.59 -2.63 -11.62
N ALA A 34 -5.20 -3.81 -11.54
CA ALA A 34 -4.62 -5.01 -12.12
C ALA A 34 -4.69 -4.93 -13.65
N THR A 35 -3.54 -5.00 -14.32
CA THR A 35 -3.47 -4.95 -15.80
C THR A 35 -3.36 -6.34 -16.40
N ASN A 36 -2.81 -7.29 -15.65
CA ASN A 36 -2.81 -8.72 -15.97
C ASN A 36 -2.68 -9.55 -14.66
N PRO A 37 -2.69 -10.90 -14.70
CA PRO A 37 -2.60 -11.73 -13.49
C PRO A 37 -1.34 -11.51 -12.62
N GLN A 38 -0.26 -10.95 -13.18
CA GLN A 38 1.04 -10.78 -12.52
C GLN A 38 1.50 -9.33 -12.41
N THR A 39 0.73 -8.38 -12.96
CA THR A 39 1.10 -6.96 -13.02
C THR A 39 -0.05 -6.07 -12.60
N ALA A 40 0.26 -5.09 -11.77
CA ALA A 40 -0.62 -3.97 -11.46
C ALA A 40 0.02 -2.65 -11.91
N TYR A 41 -0.78 -1.76 -12.49
CA TYR A 41 -0.46 -0.34 -12.62
C TYR A 41 -0.77 0.35 -11.30
N VAL A 42 0.15 1.17 -10.81
CA VAL A 42 0.01 1.89 -9.54
C VAL A 42 0.34 3.35 -9.78
N TYR A 43 -0.56 4.23 -9.36
CA TYR A 43 -0.40 5.69 -9.34
C TYR A 43 -0.37 6.16 -7.88
N TRP A 44 0.44 7.16 -7.57
CA TRP A 44 0.46 7.77 -6.24
C TRP A 44 0.64 9.29 -6.30
N GLU A 45 0.16 9.94 -5.25
CA GLU A 45 0.41 11.35 -4.96
C GLU A 45 0.66 11.53 -3.46
N VAL A 46 1.73 12.24 -3.13
CA VAL A 46 2.13 12.56 -1.76
C VAL A 46 2.26 14.07 -1.65
N ARG A 47 1.55 14.64 -0.69
CA ARG A 47 1.66 16.06 -0.37
C ARG A 47 3.05 16.37 0.17
N ALA A 48 3.63 17.48 -0.28
CA ALA A 48 4.91 17.97 0.21
C ALA A 48 4.94 18.13 1.75
N VAL A 49 3.84 18.54 2.37
CA VAL A 49 3.72 18.66 3.84
C VAL A 49 3.80 17.30 4.55
N SER A 50 3.16 16.27 3.99
CA SER A 50 3.18 14.91 4.54
C SER A 50 4.58 14.31 4.42
N PHE A 51 5.20 14.48 3.25
CA PHE A 51 6.59 14.10 2.99
C PHE A 51 7.57 14.79 3.94
N ALA A 52 7.52 16.12 4.05
CA ALA A 52 8.41 16.89 4.92
C ALA A 52 8.30 16.46 6.39
N ARG A 53 7.08 16.17 6.86
CA ARG A 53 6.85 15.66 8.22
C ARG A 53 7.44 14.26 8.42
N ALA A 54 7.33 13.38 7.44
CA ALA A 54 7.90 12.04 7.51
C ALA A 54 9.43 12.10 7.54
N ARG A 55 10.03 12.88 6.63
CA ARG A 55 11.47 13.13 6.57
C ARG A 55 12.01 13.78 7.85
N TRP A 56 11.30 14.74 8.44
CA TRP A 56 11.70 15.34 9.72
C TRP A 56 11.79 14.31 10.85
N ARG A 57 10.90 13.31 10.87
CA ARG A 57 10.87 12.27 11.92
C ARG A 57 11.95 11.21 11.75
N ALA A 58 12.30 10.89 10.51
CA ALA A 58 13.34 9.91 10.18
C ALA A 58 14.16 10.43 8.98
N PRO A 59 15.17 11.28 9.22
CA PRO A 59 15.91 11.97 8.15
C PRO A 59 16.63 11.03 7.17
N GLU A 60 17.08 9.87 7.65
CA GLU A 60 17.78 8.84 6.87
C GLU A 60 16.83 7.91 6.10
N GLY A 61 15.51 8.11 6.25
CA GLY A 61 14.53 7.30 5.56
C GLY A 61 14.40 7.64 4.08
N ARG A 62 13.56 6.88 3.39
CA ARG A 62 13.24 7.11 1.98
C ARG A 62 11.77 6.84 1.70
N LEU A 63 11.27 7.45 0.63
CA LEU A 63 9.92 7.18 0.14
C LEU A 63 9.91 5.82 -0.57
N VAL A 64 8.93 4.98 -0.25
CA VAL A 64 8.77 3.65 -0.84
C VAL A 64 7.31 3.33 -1.11
N LEU A 65 7.07 2.63 -2.20
CA LEU A 65 5.83 1.92 -2.47
C LEU A 65 5.94 0.50 -1.92
N ARG A 66 5.24 0.22 -0.82
CA ARG A 66 5.17 -1.10 -0.22
C ARG A 66 4.05 -1.93 -0.85
N VAL A 67 4.41 -3.13 -1.28
CA VAL A 67 3.52 -4.12 -1.87
C VAL A 67 3.33 -5.26 -0.89
N LEU A 68 2.10 -5.50 -0.47
CA LEU A 68 1.70 -6.62 0.39
C LEU A 68 0.83 -7.58 -0.42
N SER A 69 1.28 -8.80 -0.64
CA SER A 69 0.51 -9.85 -1.31
C SER A 69 0.14 -10.94 -0.31
N MET A 70 -1.14 -11.34 -0.36
CA MET A 70 -1.68 -12.44 0.42
C MET A 70 -2.12 -13.56 -0.52
N VAL A 71 -1.43 -14.70 -0.44
CA VAL A 71 -1.75 -15.88 -1.24
C VAL A 71 -2.50 -16.88 -0.36
N PRO A 72 -3.76 -17.22 -0.68
CA PRO A 72 -4.47 -18.26 0.05
C PRO A 72 -3.77 -19.61 -0.19
N SER A 73 -3.44 -20.34 0.88
CA SER A 73 -2.86 -21.68 0.82
C SER A 73 -3.65 -22.65 1.72
N ASN A 74 -3.54 -23.95 1.46
CA ASN A 74 -4.31 -24.99 2.18
C ASN A 74 -3.98 -25.09 3.69
N GLY A 75 -2.94 -24.40 4.18
CA GLY A 75 -2.54 -24.38 5.60
C GLY A 75 -2.53 -22.98 6.22
N GLY A 76 -3.04 -21.95 5.54
CA GLY A 76 -2.99 -20.55 5.97
C GLY A 76 -2.76 -19.59 4.81
N SER A 77 -2.65 -18.29 5.07
CA SER A 77 -2.24 -17.33 4.04
C SER A 77 -0.73 -17.10 4.07
N ASP A 78 -0.07 -17.29 2.92
CA ASP A 78 1.31 -16.85 2.72
C ASP A 78 1.30 -15.34 2.50
N ARG A 79 2.04 -14.60 3.34
CA ARG A 79 2.11 -13.14 3.29
C ARG A 79 3.49 -12.75 2.77
N ARG A 80 3.52 -11.98 1.69
CA ARG A 80 4.76 -11.46 1.10
C ARG A 80 4.73 -9.95 1.11
N SER A 81 5.82 -9.34 1.57
CA SER A 81 6.03 -7.90 1.52
C SER A 81 7.28 -7.60 0.72
N ARG A 82 7.21 -6.59 -0.15
CA ARG A 82 8.39 -5.99 -0.76
C ARG A 82 8.22 -4.48 -0.89
N ASP A 83 9.33 -3.78 -0.86
CA ASP A 83 9.37 -2.32 -0.99
C ASP A 83 10.01 -1.94 -2.31
N VAL A 84 9.35 -1.06 -3.05
CA VAL A 84 9.86 -0.46 -4.28
C VAL A 84 10.25 0.99 -3.94
N PRO A 85 11.54 1.37 -4.03
CA PRO A 85 11.94 2.75 -3.82
C PRO A 85 11.32 3.65 -4.89
N VAL A 86 10.86 4.83 -4.50
CA VAL A 86 10.35 5.85 -5.41
C VAL A 86 10.88 7.21 -4.99
N ASP A 87 11.29 8.03 -5.95
CA ASP A 87 11.97 9.32 -5.69
C ASP A 87 11.04 10.52 -5.92
N GLU A 88 9.86 10.29 -6.49
CA GLU A 88 8.91 11.32 -6.88
C GLU A 88 7.71 11.36 -5.93
N LEU A 89 7.26 12.57 -5.60
CA LEU A 89 6.08 12.77 -4.76
C LEU A 89 4.78 12.36 -5.45
N ALA A 90 4.73 12.48 -6.78
CA ALA A 90 3.65 11.97 -7.60
C ALA A 90 4.25 11.21 -8.77
N GLY A 91 3.66 10.08 -9.13
CA GLY A 91 4.17 9.26 -10.21
C GLY A 91 3.36 7.99 -10.38
N ASP A 92 3.79 7.18 -11.33
CA ASP A 92 3.20 5.88 -11.62
C ASP A 92 4.25 4.81 -11.92
N THR A 93 3.86 3.56 -11.77
CA THR A 93 4.72 2.43 -12.11
C THR A 93 3.93 1.15 -12.37
N PHE A 94 4.56 0.21 -13.07
CA PHE A 94 4.07 -1.15 -13.21
C PHE A 94 4.76 -2.07 -12.20
N VAL A 95 3.98 -2.59 -11.26
CA VAL A 95 4.45 -3.55 -10.27
C VAL A 95 4.26 -4.96 -10.80
N THR A 96 5.35 -5.65 -11.14
CA THR A 96 5.37 -6.97 -11.80
C THR A 96 5.75 -8.12 -10.86
N GLY A 97 5.45 -9.36 -11.22
CA GLY A 97 5.78 -10.54 -10.40
C GLY A 97 4.83 -10.73 -9.20
N LEU A 98 3.62 -10.20 -9.30
CA LEU A 98 2.53 -10.49 -8.37
C LEU A 98 2.04 -11.92 -8.58
N VAL A 99 1.53 -12.54 -7.52
CA VAL A 99 1.01 -13.91 -7.59
C VAL A 99 -0.40 -13.86 -8.19
N PRO A 100 -0.69 -14.59 -9.28
CA PRO A 100 -2.04 -14.68 -9.84
C PRO A 100 -3.07 -15.14 -8.80
N GLY A 101 -4.22 -14.48 -8.76
CA GLY A 101 -5.28 -14.78 -7.80
C GLY A 101 -4.99 -14.40 -6.35
N SER A 102 -3.92 -13.64 -6.07
CA SER A 102 -3.65 -13.11 -4.73
C SER A 102 -4.44 -11.83 -4.44
N GLU A 103 -4.67 -11.56 -3.16
CA GLU A 103 -5.14 -10.25 -2.71
C GLU A 103 -3.92 -9.37 -2.45
N VAL A 104 -3.89 -8.17 -3.03
CA VAL A 104 -2.75 -7.26 -2.95
C VAL A 104 -3.17 -5.93 -2.35
N ARG A 105 -2.33 -5.37 -1.49
CA ARG A 105 -2.44 -3.98 -1.01
C ARG A 105 -1.17 -3.21 -1.32
N PHE A 106 -1.38 -1.96 -1.75
CA PHE A 106 -0.31 -1.01 -1.99
C PHE A 106 -0.38 0.10 -0.94
N ALA A 107 0.79 0.54 -0.48
CA ALA A 107 0.90 1.70 0.40
C ALA A 107 2.12 2.52 0.00
N ILE A 108 1.94 3.82 -0.18
CA ILE A 108 3.04 4.77 -0.29
C ILE A 108 3.40 5.24 1.12
N GLY A 109 4.68 5.26 1.45
CA GLY A 109 5.09 5.64 2.80
C GLY A 109 6.57 5.90 2.93
N TRP A 110 6.95 6.30 4.13
CA TRP A 110 8.33 6.59 4.49
C TRP A 110 8.91 5.40 5.25
N LEU A 111 10.01 4.84 4.74
CA LEU A 111 10.74 3.75 5.37
C LEU A 111 12.03 4.31 5.99
N GLY A 112 12.14 4.29 7.31
CA GLY A 112 13.35 4.67 8.05
C GLY A 112 13.65 3.63 9.13
N ASP A 113 14.93 3.29 9.35
CA ASP A 113 15.38 2.33 10.38
C ASP A 113 14.62 1.00 10.43
N GLY A 114 14.07 0.55 9.29
CA GLY A 114 13.24 -0.66 9.19
C GLY A 114 11.75 -0.45 9.52
N ASP A 115 11.38 0.71 10.03
CA ASP A 115 9.99 1.10 10.32
C ASP A 115 9.36 1.82 9.12
N PHE A 116 8.17 1.36 8.75
CA PHE A 116 7.40 1.93 7.65
C PHE A 116 6.21 2.73 8.15
N ALA A 117 6.23 4.03 7.86
CA ALA A 117 5.13 4.96 8.12
C ALA A 117 4.33 5.18 6.83
N ALA A 118 3.19 4.49 6.70
CA ALA A 118 2.28 4.70 5.58
C ALA A 118 1.75 6.13 5.56
N LEU A 119 1.79 6.76 4.38
CA LEU A 119 1.21 8.08 4.12
C LEU A 119 -0.19 7.92 3.48
N ALA A 120 -0.30 7.00 2.52
CA ALA A 120 -1.58 6.59 1.93
C ALA A 120 -1.58 5.09 1.63
N VAL A 121 -2.78 4.50 1.60
CA VAL A 121 -3.01 3.06 1.39
C VAL A 121 -4.11 2.91 0.36
N ALA A 122 -3.83 2.19 -0.71
CA ALA A 122 -4.80 1.90 -1.74
C ALA A 122 -5.89 0.94 -1.22
N PRO A 123 -7.09 0.95 -1.85
CA PRO A 123 -8.03 -0.15 -1.70
C PRO A 123 -7.39 -1.51 -1.99
N GLU A 124 -7.97 -2.56 -1.42
CA GLU A 124 -7.54 -3.92 -1.70
C GLU A 124 -7.78 -4.29 -3.16
N LEU A 125 -6.76 -4.84 -3.82
CA LEU A 125 -6.77 -5.21 -5.22
C LEU A 125 -6.70 -6.74 -5.36
N SER A 126 -7.78 -7.34 -5.85
CA SER A 126 -7.80 -8.76 -6.19
C SER A 126 -7.14 -8.98 -7.56
N MET A 127 -6.03 -9.73 -7.57
CA MET A 127 -5.33 -10.03 -8.81
C MET A 127 -6.10 -11.06 -9.65
N PRO A 128 -6.22 -10.88 -10.98
CA PRO A 128 -6.81 -11.87 -11.86
C PRO A 128 -6.12 -13.23 -11.74
N ARG A 129 -6.89 -14.30 -11.93
CA ARG A 129 -6.33 -15.65 -12.03
C ARG A 129 -5.70 -15.84 -13.39
N ASP A 130 -4.57 -16.53 -13.43
CA ASP A 130 -3.98 -16.98 -14.69
C ASP A 130 -4.75 -18.21 -15.20
N LEU A 131 -5.52 -18.03 -16.26
CA LEU A 131 -6.30 -19.11 -16.91
C LEU A 131 -5.46 -19.92 -17.91
N THR A 132 -4.26 -19.45 -18.25
CA THR A 132 -3.34 -20.11 -19.18
C THR A 132 -2.37 -21.03 -18.47
N ALA A 133 -2.10 -20.77 -17.18
CA ALA A 133 -1.36 -21.67 -16.34
C ALA A 133 -1.99 -23.07 -16.40
N PRO A 134 -1.24 -24.10 -16.86
CA PRO A 134 -1.77 -25.45 -16.88
C PRO A 134 -2.20 -25.75 -15.45
N VAL A 135 -3.50 -26.01 -15.26
CA VAL A 135 -4.06 -26.41 -13.98
C VAL A 135 -3.24 -27.62 -13.56
N LYS A 136 -2.20 -27.42 -12.74
CA LYS A 136 -1.34 -28.50 -12.24
C LYS A 136 -2.26 -29.33 -11.39
N SER A 137 -2.74 -30.37 -12.04
CA SER A 137 -4.11 -30.77 -11.87
C SER A 137 -4.38 -31.16 -10.42
N SER A 138 -5.30 -30.42 -9.82
CA SER A 138 -6.07 -30.84 -8.65
C SER A 138 -6.59 -32.27 -8.82
N ARG A 139 -6.68 -32.80 -10.05
CA ARG A 139 -6.96 -34.20 -10.38
C ARG A 139 -6.17 -35.20 -9.53
N ARG A 140 -4.89 -34.97 -9.20
CA ARG A 140 -4.14 -35.89 -8.31
C ARG A 140 -4.62 -35.78 -6.85
N ALA A 141 -4.94 -34.57 -6.37
CA ALA A 141 -5.51 -34.35 -5.05
C ALA A 141 -6.97 -34.85 -4.94
N THR A 142 -7.78 -34.66 -5.98
CA THR A 142 -9.15 -35.16 -6.10
C THR A 142 -9.16 -36.68 -6.23
N MET A 143 -8.26 -37.28 -7.01
CA MET A 143 -8.10 -38.73 -7.08
C MET A 143 -7.57 -39.31 -5.76
N ALA A 144 -6.62 -38.65 -5.10
CA ALA A 144 -6.15 -39.09 -3.78
C ALA A 144 -7.27 -39.04 -2.73
N ARG A 145 -8.09 -37.98 -2.73
CA ARG A 145 -9.25 -37.85 -1.83
C ARG A 145 -10.33 -38.89 -2.14
N ALA A 146 -10.60 -39.15 -3.41
CA ALA A 146 -11.53 -40.20 -3.83
C ALA A 146 -11.01 -41.61 -3.50
N ALA A 147 -9.70 -41.85 -3.61
CA ALA A 147 -9.08 -43.10 -3.22
C ALA A 147 -9.12 -43.32 -1.70
N ALA A 148 -8.85 -42.26 -0.91
CA ALA A 148 -8.99 -42.30 0.55
C ALA A 148 -10.43 -42.63 0.98
N MET A 149 -11.44 -41.95 0.42
CA MET A 149 -12.84 -42.26 0.71
C MET A 149 -13.23 -43.70 0.34
N ARG A 150 -12.69 -44.26 -0.74
CA ARG A 150 -12.93 -45.68 -1.10
C ARG A 150 -12.23 -46.65 -0.16
N ALA A 151 -11.05 -46.31 0.35
CA ALA A 151 -10.32 -47.14 1.30
C ALA A 151 -11.06 -47.20 2.65
N ASP A 152 -11.56 -46.06 3.14
CA ASP A 152 -12.36 -45.99 4.38
C ASP A 152 -13.65 -46.81 4.25
N ALA A 153 -14.38 -46.66 3.14
CA ALA A 153 -15.60 -47.43 2.89
C ALA A 153 -15.35 -48.96 2.83
N ARG A 154 -14.21 -49.39 2.27
CA ARG A 154 -13.81 -50.81 2.29
C ARG A 154 -13.44 -51.29 3.69
N ARG A 155 -12.79 -50.45 4.50
CA ARG A 155 -12.41 -50.79 5.88
C ARG A 155 -13.65 -50.94 6.76
N GLU A 156 -14.64 -50.08 6.58
CA GLU A 156 -15.93 -50.15 7.27
C GLU A 156 -16.71 -51.42 6.88
N ALA A 157 -16.76 -51.75 5.59
CA ALA A 157 -17.38 -53.00 5.10
C ALA A 157 -16.68 -54.27 5.62
N ALA A 158 -15.35 -54.25 5.76
CA ALA A 158 -14.59 -55.39 6.29
C ALA A 158 -14.67 -55.53 7.82
N SER A 159 -14.98 -54.44 8.53
CA SER A 159 -15.05 -54.41 10.01
C SER A 159 -16.41 -54.84 10.56
N SER A 160 -17.40 -55.14 9.70
CA SER A 160 -18.74 -55.56 10.15
C SER A 160 -19.29 -56.79 9.42
N PRO A 161 -18.77 -58.00 9.71
CA PRO A 161 -19.46 -59.24 9.34
C PRO A 161 -20.65 -59.56 10.27
N ASP A 162 -20.67 -59.00 11.49
CA ASP A 162 -21.54 -59.49 12.58
C ASP A 162 -22.68 -58.53 12.98
N ASP A 163 -22.67 -57.29 12.48
CA ASP A 163 -23.67 -56.28 12.86
C ASP A 163 -24.93 -56.29 11.96
N ALA A 164 -24.93 -57.16 10.94
CA ALA A 164 -26.10 -57.38 10.07
C ALA A 164 -27.27 -58.08 10.78
N ARG A 165 -27.08 -58.60 12.01
CA ARG A 165 -28.14 -59.23 12.80
C ARG A 165 -28.73 -58.34 13.89
N ARG A 166 -28.26 -57.09 14.06
CA ARG A 166 -28.69 -56.19 15.13
C ARG A 166 -29.06 -54.78 14.66
N ARG A 167 -29.77 -54.63 13.54
CA ARG A 167 -30.44 -53.35 13.22
C ARG A 167 -31.91 -53.36 13.66
N PRO A 168 -32.27 -52.64 14.75
CA PRO A 168 -33.65 -52.37 15.10
C PRO A 168 -34.26 -51.34 14.13
N LEU A 169 -35.57 -51.51 13.88
CA LEU A 169 -36.42 -50.83 12.89
C LEU A 169 -36.63 -49.31 13.05
N TYR A 170 -35.80 -48.59 13.81
CA TYR A 170 -35.98 -47.16 14.05
C TYR A 170 -34.78 -46.35 13.55
N GLN A 171 -34.76 -46.02 12.25
CA GLN A 171 -33.98 -44.88 11.76
C GLN A 171 -34.55 -44.39 10.42
N LEU A 172 -35.77 -43.84 10.50
CA LEU A 172 -36.44 -43.13 9.40
C LEU A 172 -36.78 -41.68 9.77
N ALA A 173 -36.23 -41.17 10.87
CA ALA A 173 -36.43 -39.78 11.30
C ALA A 173 -35.10 -39.18 11.76
N ASP A 174 -34.31 -38.67 10.81
CA ASP A 174 -33.45 -37.47 11.00
C ASP A 174 -32.66 -37.15 9.73
N ARG A 175 -33.38 -36.87 8.64
CA ARG A 175 -32.82 -36.29 7.41
C ARG A 175 -33.30 -34.86 7.16
N ARG A 176 -33.38 -34.05 8.23
CA ARG A 176 -33.83 -32.65 8.09
C ARG A 176 -33.03 -31.58 8.83
N LEU A 177 -31.81 -31.87 9.32
CA LEU A 177 -31.04 -30.88 10.06
C LEU A 177 -29.52 -30.99 9.86
N ALA A 178 -29.06 -30.94 8.61
CA ALA A 178 -27.63 -30.87 8.29
C ALA A 178 -27.26 -29.74 7.30
N ASP A 179 -28.18 -28.82 7.00
CA ASP A 179 -27.91 -27.64 6.18
C ASP A 179 -27.45 -26.42 7.00
N TYR A 180 -26.99 -26.64 8.23
CA TYR A 180 -26.42 -25.58 9.06
C TYR A 180 -24.95 -25.33 8.67
N ARG A 181 -24.72 -24.14 8.09
CA ARG A 181 -23.47 -23.37 8.04
C ARG A 181 -22.42 -23.79 7.00
N SER A 182 -22.68 -23.46 5.74
CA SER A 182 -21.63 -22.92 4.84
C SER A 182 -21.34 -21.45 5.17
N GLY A 183 -21.09 -21.14 6.45
CA GLY A 183 -20.49 -19.88 6.86
C GLY A 183 -18.99 -20.02 6.68
N SER A 184 -18.48 -19.73 5.48
CA SER A 184 -17.05 -19.45 5.33
C SER A 184 -16.72 -18.32 6.31
N PRO A 185 -15.78 -18.47 7.25
CA PRO A 185 -15.38 -17.37 8.08
C PRO A 185 -14.73 -16.34 7.16
N THR A 186 -15.45 -15.26 6.86
CA THR A 186 -14.82 -14.00 6.46
C THR A 186 -13.85 -13.66 7.59
N SER A 187 -12.58 -13.97 7.36
CA SER A 187 -11.51 -13.54 8.23
C SER A 187 -11.41 -12.03 8.05
N VAL A 188 -12.17 -11.29 8.86
CA VAL A 188 -12.02 -9.84 8.98
C VAL A 188 -10.68 -9.62 9.68
N VAL A 189 -9.63 -9.43 8.89
CA VAL A 189 -8.32 -9.03 9.42
C VAL A 189 -8.43 -7.56 9.83
N HIS A 190 -8.69 -7.33 11.11
CA HIS A 190 -8.55 -6.01 11.72
C HIS A 190 -7.07 -5.63 11.72
N PHE A 191 -6.69 -4.73 10.83
CA PHE A 191 -5.45 -4.00 10.95
C PHE A 191 -5.63 -2.96 12.06
N GLN A 192 -5.01 -3.20 13.21
CA GLN A 192 -4.92 -2.18 14.25
C GLN A 192 -3.97 -1.09 13.77
N TYR A 193 -4.52 -0.05 13.17
CA TYR A 193 -3.81 1.22 13.04
C TYR A 193 -3.79 1.86 14.43
N SER A 194 -2.61 1.91 15.05
CA SER A 194 -2.38 2.81 16.17
C SER A 194 -2.39 4.24 15.64
N THR A 195 -3.59 4.81 15.48
CA THR A 195 -3.72 6.26 15.44
C THR A 195 -3.46 6.74 16.87
N ARG A 196 -2.20 7.01 17.21
CA ARG A 196 -1.92 7.82 18.40
C ARG A 196 -2.62 9.15 18.18
N ARG A 197 -3.79 9.33 18.79
CA ARG A 197 -4.38 10.64 19.03
C ARG A 197 -3.33 11.45 19.77
N VAL A 198 -2.67 12.36 19.06
CA VAL A 198 -1.95 13.45 19.69
C VAL A 198 -3.04 14.24 20.42
N ARG A 199 -3.10 14.03 21.73
CA ARG A 199 -3.96 14.80 22.61
C ARG A 199 -3.35 16.19 22.65
N THR A 200 -3.83 17.08 21.79
CA THR A 200 -3.54 18.51 21.90
C THR A 200 -4.13 18.94 23.23
N VAL A 201 -3.28 19.08 24.25
CA VAL A 201 -3.64 19.77 25.47
C VAL A 201 -3.76 21.25 25.08
N LEU A 202 -4.98 21.65 24.73
CA LEU A 202 -5.37 23.05 24.72
C LEU A 202 -5.19 23.55 26.16
N ARG A 203 -4.08 24.24 26.40
CA ARG A 203 -3.93 25.07 27.59
C ARG A 203 -4.86 26.27 27.39
N ALA A 204 -6.07 26.14 27.92
CA ALA A 204 -6.95 27.27 28.15
C ALA A 204 -6.27 28.20 29.16
N GLY A 205 -6.13 29.45 28.78
CA GLY A 205 -5.53 30.53 29.56
C GLY A 205 -5.05 31.56 28.56
N GLY A 206 -5.66 32.70 28.40
CA GLY A 206 -6.69 33.38 29.16
C GLY A 206 -6.66 34.79 28.57
N ALA A 207 -7.80 35.28 28.12
CA ALA A 207 -7.90 36.65 27.65
C ALA A 207 -7.68 37.59 28.84
N SER A 208 -6.66 38.43 28.75
CA SER A 208 -6.60 39.71 29.48
C SER A 208 -5.72 40.69 28.71
N ASP A 209 -6.37 41.78 28.28
CA ASP A 209 -5.88 43.16 28.25
C ASP A 209 -4.75 43.55 27.29
N LEU A 210 -5.19 43.95 26.10
CA LEU A 210 -4.59 45.04 25.35
C LEU A 210 -4.84 46.36 26.09
N SER A 211 -3.86 46.80 26.87
CA SER A 211 -3.75 48.20 27.28
C SER A 211 -2.49 48.80 26.66
N VAL A 212 -2.73 49.71 25.72
CA VAL A 212 -1.76 50.64 25.15
C VAL A 212 -1.39 51.67 26.23
N GLY A 213 -0.10 51.86 26.48
CA GLY A 213 0.45 52.91 27.32
C GLY A 213 1.96 53.06 27.10
N PRO A 214 2.51 54.29 26.96
CA PRO A 214 3.80 54.52 26.34
C PRO A 214 4.96 54.59 27.34
N ASP A 215 6.16 54.44 26.78
CA ASP A 215 7.43 55.02 27.25
C ASP A 215 7.93 54.63 28.66
N GLN A 216 8.92 53.74 28.69
CA GLN A 216 10.02 53.81 29.66
C GLN A 216 11.19 52.92 29.22
N GLY A 217 12.27 53.58 28.78
CA GLY A 217 13.55 52.95 28.56
C GLY A 217 14.19 52.54 29.87
N VAL A 218 14.72 51.32 29.92
CA VAL A 218 15.72 50.91 30.91
C VAL A 218 16.73 50.00 30.21
N ALA A 219 17.99 50.43 30.26
CA ALA A 219 19.16 49.73 29.77
C ALA A 219 19.55 48.57 30.71
N HIS A 220 19.87 47.40 30.15
CA HIS A 220 20.73 46.40 30.79
C HIS A 220 21.49 45.64 29.69
N HIS A 221 22.77 45.97 29.46
CA HIS A 221 23.95 45.34 30.05
C HIS A 221 24.18 43.90 29.57
N LEU A 222 24.95 43.77 28.48
CA LEU A 222 25.62 42.53 28.08
C LEU A 222 26.75 42.20 29.07
N PRO A 223 27.03 40.92 29.34
CA PRO A 223 28.36 40.48 29.69
C PRO A 223 29.02 39.76 28.51
N ALA A 224 30.16 40.30 28.12
CA ALA A 224 31.18 39.61 27.34
C ALA A 224 31.92 38.59 28.24
N GLY A 225 32.28 37.45 27.67
CA GLY A 225 33.17 36.45 28.27
C GLY A 225 33.50 35.31 27.29
N PRO A 226 34.69 34.69 27.35
CA PRO A 226 35.58 34.68 26.18
C PRO A 226 35.98 33.29 25.63
N LEU A 227 36.43 33.32 24.37
CA LEU A 227 37.49 32.54 23.70
C LEU A 227 37.68 31.04 24.03
N GLY A 228 37.65 30.22 22.96
CA GLY A 228 38.29 28.89 22.95
C GLY A 228 38.23 28.16 21.61
N ARG A 229 39.06 28.60 20.65
CA ARG A 229 39.78 27.86 19.58
C ARG A 229 39.36 26.40 19.23
N LEU A 230 39.24 26.13 17.92
CA LEU A 230 40.11 25.27 17.07
C LEU A 230 39.41 25.07 15.70
N ALA A 231 39.92 25.66 14.61
CA ALA A 231 40.85 25.03 13.64
C ALA A 231 40.21 23.81 12.95
N GLY A 232 39.66 23.98 11.73
CA GLY A 232 40.37 23.67 10.48
C GLY A 232 39.62 22.52 9.78
N GLY A 233 39.51 22.39 8.47
CA GLY A 233 40.04 23.15 7.35
C GLY A 233 39.24 22.76 6.10
N ALA A 234 39.28 23.64 5.11
CA ALA A 234 38.84 23.36 3.76
C ALA A 234 39.74 22.31 3.10
N SER A 235 39.16 21.50 2.21
CA SER A 235 39.85 21.01 1.02
C SER A 235 38.82 20.75 -0.06
N ASP A 236 38.87 21.61 -1.08
CA ASP A 236 38.48 21.31 -2.45
C ASP A 236 39.27 20.12 -3.00
N LEU A 237 38.69 19.44 -4.01
CA LEU A 237 39.31 18.89 -5.24
C LEU A 237 38.32 17.87 -5.84
N VAL A 238 37.60 18.19 -6.92
CA VAL A 238 38.00 18.05 -8.34
C VAL A 238 38.08 16.60 -8.83
N ALA A 239 37.07 16.27 -9.65
CA ALA A 239 37.05 15.55 -10.93
C ALA A 239 38.06 14.43 -11.28
N GLY A 240 37.50 13.42 -11.96
CA GLY A 240 38.17 12.46 -12.87
C GLY A 240 38.25 11.05 -12.25
N GLY A 241 37.80 9.97 -12.87
CA GLY A 241 37.48 9.70 -14.27
C GLY A 241 38.04 8.31 -14.62
N ALA A 242 37.15 7.41 -15.03
CA ALA A 242 37.33 6.29 -15.98
C ALA A 242 38.28 5.09 -15.72
N ASN A 243 37.80 3.95 -16.24
CA ASN A 243 38.46 2.68 -16.64
C ASN A 243 38.90 1.70 -15.53
N ASP A 244 38.86 0.37 -15.69
CA ASP A 244 38.43 -0.57 -16.75
C ASP A 244 38.30 -1.94 -16.01
N LEU A 245 37.27 -2.75 -16.22
CA LEU A 245 37.25 -3.92 -17.11
C LEU A 245 38.46 -4.89 -17.04
N LEU A 246 38.10 -6.18 -16.83
CA LEU A 246 38.80 -7.44 -17.18
C LEU A 246 40.03 -7.80 -16.31
N SER A 247 40.16 -8.98 -15.71
CA SER A 247 40.16 -10.32 -16.32
C SER A 247 40.08 -11.39 -15.22
N ARG A 248 39.26 -12.44 -15.36
CA ARG A 248 39.68 -13.84 -15.57
C ARG A 248 41.07 -14.23 -15.03
N GLN A 249 41.11 -15.04 -13.98
CA GLN A 249 41.48 -16.47 -14.02
C GLN A 249 40.85 -17.18 -12.83
#